data_AF-A0A535MYY7-F1
#
_entry.id   AF-A0A535MYY7-F1
#
_cell.length_a   1.000
_cell.length_b   1.000
_cell.length_c   1.000
_cell.angle_alpha   90.00
_cell.angle_beta   90.00
_cell.angle_gamma   90.00
#
_symmetry.space_group_name_H-M   'P 1'
#
loop_
_entity.id
_entity.type
_entity.pdbx_description
1 polymer ?
#
loop_
_entity_poly.entity_id
_entity_poly.type
_entity_poly.pdbx_seq_one_letter_code
_entity_poly.pdbx_strand_id
1 'polypeptide(L)'
;MHKAHRALFHVIAKAESLFTHPRMWYFLAFFDEAMRTFRDPVFVVPATFLHQLAAPIGGGYVEMKISASMELDSRDKWVPYRTSVHGVGQRIEEIFRSLPPETPAQRLAFERRTGLRLAS
;
A
#
# COMPACT_ATOMS: atom_id res chain seq x y z
N MET A 1 -12.39 -28.16 6.55
CA MET A 1 -11.33 -27.16 6.39
C MET A 1 -11.87 -26.04 5.50
N HIS A 2 -12.22 -24.88 6.05
CA HIS A 2 -12.52 -23.71 5.22
C HIS A 2 -11.21 -23.24 4.57
N LYS A 3 -11.21 -23.10 3.24
CA LYS A 3 -10.07 -22.59 2.50
C LYS A 3 -9.96 -21.09 2.81
N ALA A 4 -8.97 -20.70 3.61
CA ALA A 4 -8.76 -19.30 3.95
C ALA A 4 -8.56 -18.49 2.67
N HIS A 5 -9.43 -17.52 2.39
CA HIS A 5 -9.26 -16.66 1.24
C HIS A 5 -8.10 -15.69 1.51
N ARG A 6 -7.12 -15.67 0.61
CA ARG A 6 -5.94 -14.80 0.73
C ARG A 6 -5.82 -13.92 -0.49
N ALA A 7 -5.57 -12.65 -0.23
CA ALA A 7 -5.12 -11.70 -1.20
C ALA A 7 -3.62 -11.86 -1.42
N LEU A 8 -3.24 -12.25 -2.63
CA LEU A 8 -1.85 -12.36 -3.04
C LEU A 8 -1.53 -11.23 -4.00
N PHE A 9 -0.59 -10.37 -3.64
CA PHE A 9 -0.03 -9.36 -4.52
C PHE A 9 1.47 -9.57 -4.61
N HIS A 10 2.00 -9.56 -5.83
CA HIS A 10 3.43 -9.70 -6.08
C HIS A 10 3.90 -8.51 -6.89
N VAL A 11 4.84 -7.77 -6.31
CA VAL A 11 5.44 -6.61 -6.97
C VAL A 11 6.91 -6.92 -7.17
N ILE A 12 7.38 -6.76 -8.41
CA ILE A 12 8.79 -6.81 -8.77
C ILE A 12 9.19 -5.43 -9.27
N ALA A 13 10.28 -4.88 -8.74
CA ALA A 13 10.79 -3.58 -9.13
C ALA A 13 12.32 -3.58 -9.11
N LYS A 14 12.93 -2.62 -9.82
CA LYS A 14 14.35 -2.34 -9.63
C LYS A 14 14.56 -1.74 -8.25
N ALA A 15 15.60 -2.18 -7.54
CA ALA A 15 15.94 -1.66 -6.22
C ALA A 15 16.11 -0.14 -6.23
N GLU A 16 16.76 0.41 -7.26
CA GLU A 16 16.98 1.86 -7.43
C GLU A 16 15.68 2.67 -7.62
N SER A 17 14.64 2.05 -8.18
CA SER A 17 13.33 2.66 -8.38
C SER A 17 12.44 2.61 -7.14
N LEU A 18 12.81 1.83 -6.11
CA LEU A 18 12.03 1.70 -4.88
C LEU A 18 12.23 2.93 -3.99
N PHE A 19 11.48 3.99 -4.30
CA PHE A 19 11.51 5.24 -3.54
C PHE A 19 10.56 5.17 -2.33
N THR A 20 11.11 5.18 -1.12
CA THR A 20 10.31 5.19 0.12
C THR A 20 10.03 6.61 0.58
N HIS A 21 8.76 6.97 0.74
CA HIS A 21 8.34 8.26 1.30
C HIS A 21 7.21 8.08 2.32
N PRO A 22 7.18 8.82 3.46
CA PRO A 22 6.11 8.69 4.46
C PRO A 22 4.69 8.98 3.93
N ARG A 23 4.59 9.76 2.84
CA ARG A 23 3.33 10.09 2.17
C ARG A 23 3.03 9.24 0.94
N MET A 24 3.88 8.24 0.65
CA MET A 24 3.61 7.26 -0.40
C MET A 24 2.89 6.05 0.21
N TRP A 25 1.76 5.68 -0.39
CA TRP A 25 0.89 4.62 0.09
C TRP A 25 0.46 3.73 -1.07
N TYR A 26 0.20 2.46 -0.75
CA TYR A 26 -0.31 1.45 -1.66
C TYR A 26 -1.78 1.19 -1.36
N PHE A 27 -2.60 1.20 -2.40
CA PHE A 27 -3.96 0.67 -2.37
C PHE A 27 -3.95 -0.71 -3.01
N LEU A 28 -4.16 -1.76 -2.20
CA LEU A 28 -4.18 -3.14 -2.66
C LEU A 28 -5.60 -3.69 -2.57
N ALA A 29 -6.17 -4.07 -3.71
CA ALA A 29 -7.55 -4.50 -3.81
C ALA A 29 -7.75 -5.47 -4.99
N PHE A 30 -8.79 -6.29 -4.92
CA PHE A 30 -9.31 -7.01 -6.07
C PHE A 30 -10.55 -6.33 -6.60
N PHE A 31 -10.61 -6.18 -7.92
CA PHE A 31 -11.82 -5.74 -8.59
C PHE A 31 -12.88 -6.85 -8.56
N ASP A 32 -14.11 -6.47 -8.26
CA ASP A 32 -15.30 -7.30 -8.40
C ASP A 32 -16.10 -6.79 -9.60
N GLU A 33 -15.96 -7.50 -10.73
CA GLU A 33 -16.54 -7.09 -12.01
C GLU A 33 -18.07 -7.06 -12.00
N ALA A 34 -18.70 -8.00 -11.29
CA ALA A 34 -20.15 -8.11 -11.22
C ALA A 34 -20.75 -6.89 -10.50
N MET A 35 -20.10 -6.48 -9.40
CA MET A 35 -20.53 -5.35 -8.58
C MET A 35 -19.91 -4.01 -9.04
N ARG A 36 -19.00 -4.04 -10.02
CA ARG A 36 -18.24 -2.88 -10.52
C ARG A 36 -17.56 -2.08 -9.40
N THR A 37 -17.02 -2.79 -8.41
CA THR A 37 -16.41 -2.23 -7.20
C THR A 37 -15.17 -3.04 -6.79
N PHE A 38 -14.60 -2.77 -5.62
CA PHE A 38 -13.56 -3.60 -5.03
C PHE A 38 -14.15 -4.58 -4.01
N ARG A 39 -13.60 -5.80 -3.97
CA ARG A 39 -13.99 -6.82 -3.00
C ARG A 39 -13.42 -6.48 -1.62
N ASP A 40 -14.29 -6.54 -0.61
CA ASP A 40 -13.86 -6.40 0.77
C ASP A 40 -13.13 -7.66 1.29
N PRO A 41 -12.13 -7.49 2.16
CA PRO A 41 -11.51 -6.21 2.52
C PRO A 41 -10.52 -5.69 1.46
N VAL A 42 -10.26 -4.38 1.51
CA VAL A 42 -9.15 -3.71 0.78
C VAL A 42 -8.05 -3.28 1.77
N PHE A 43 -6.87 -2.96 1.25
CA PHE A 43 -5.71 -2.62 2.09
C PHE A 43 -5.09 -1.28 1.68
N VAL A 44 -4.90 -0.39 2.65
CA VAL A 44 -4.22 0.90 2.51
C VAL A 44 -2.92 0.84 3.32
N VAL A 45 -1.80 0.61 2.64
CA VAL A 45 -0.52 0.21 3.25
C VAL A 45 0.54 1.29 3.02
N PRO A 46 1.27 1.75 4.05
CA PRO A 46 2.31 2.74 3.85
C PRO A 46 3.52 2.12 3.13
N ALA A 47 4.13 2.86 2.20
CA ALA A 47 5.32 2.40 1.50
C ALA A 47 6.48 2.09 2.47
N THR A 48 6.58 2.82 3.57
CA THR A 48 7.57 2.57 4.64
C THR A 48 7.47 1.18 5.24
N PHE A 49 6.26 0.62 5.36
CA PHE A 49 6.06 -0.76 5.80
C PHE A 49 6.27 -1.74 4.65
N LEU A 50 5.67 -1.47 3.49
CA LEU A 50 5.69 -2.43 2.38
C LEU A 50 7.11 -2.67 1.86
N HIS A 51 7.91 -1.60 1.72
CA HIS A 51 9.28 -1.69 1.23
C HIS A 51 10.23 -2.42 2.18
N GLN A 52 9.90 -2.52 3.48
CA GLN A 52 10.65 -3.37 4.42
C GLN A 52 10.50 -4.86 4.12
N LEU A 53 9.47 -5.25 3.37
CA LEU A 53 9.25 -6.63 2.94
C LEU A 53 9.99 -6.96 1.63
N ALA A 54 10.73 -6.01 1.06
CA ALA A 54 11.44 -6.20 -0.19
C ALA A 54 12.61 -7.18 0.00
N ALA A 55 12.62 -8.25 -0.80
CA ALA A 55 13.68 -9.24 -0.83
C ALA A 55 14.41 -9.18 -2.19
N PRO A 56 15.75 -9.20 -2.23
CA PRO A 56 16.49 -9.21 -3.48
C PRO A 56 16.26 -10.51 -4.26
N ILE A 57 16.07 -10.40 -5.58
CA ILE A 57 15.90 -11.54 -6.49
C ILE A 57 17.00 -11.64 -7.56
N GLY A 58 18.05 -10.82 -7.44
CA GLY A 58 19.17 -10.75 -8.40
C GLY A 58 18.99 -9.68 -9.48
N GLY A 59 20.06 -9.37 -10.21
CA GLY A 59 20.03 -8.41 -11.33
C GLY A 59 19.65 -6.97 -10.94
N GLY A 60 19.78 -6.60 -9.67
CA GLY A 60 19.33 -5.29 -9.16
C GLY A 60 17.83 -5.19 -8.90
N TYR A 61 17.10 -6.31 -8.92
CA TYR A 61 15.66 -6.36 -8.65
C TYR A 61 15.35 -6.82 -7.23
N VAL A 62 14.21 -6.35 -6.73
CA VAL A 62 13.60 -6.79 -5.48
C VAL A 62 12.18 -7.26 -5.74
N GLU A 63 11.71 -8.19 -4.92
CA GLU A 63 10.32 -8.59 -4.86
C GLU A 63 9.68 -8.24 -3.51
N MET A 64 8.39 -7.90 -3.55
CA MET A 64 7.55 -7.80 -2.37
C MET A 64 6.37 -8.75 -2.56
N LYS A 65 6.25 -9.72 -1.65
CA LYS A 65 5.15 -10.69 -1.62
C LYS A 65 4.19 -10.33 -0.51
N ILE A 66 2.99 -9.90 -0.90
CA ILE A 66 1.89 -9.61 0.00
C ILE A 66 1.00 -10.84 0.03
N SER A 67 0.71 -11.31 1.23
CA SER A 67 -0.24 -12.38 1.45
C SER A 67 -1.09 -11.98 2.65
N ALA A 68 -2.28 -11.44 2.38
CA ALA A 68 -3.19 -10.92 3.40
C ALA A 68 -4.46 -11.75 3.44
N SER A 69 -5.00 -12.00 4.63
CA SER A 69 -6.27 -12.72 4.77
C SER A 69 -7.45 -11.81 4.41
N MET A 70 -8.42 -12.38 3.71
CA MET A 70 -9.69 -11.75 3.36
C MET A 70 -10.77 -11.97 4.44
N GLU A 71 -10.48 -12.77 5.47
CA GLU A 71 -11.44 -13.06 6.54
C GLU A 71 -11.47 -11.92 7.55
N LEU A 72 -12.68 -11.48 7.95
CA LEU A 72 -12.87 -10.34 8.84
C LEU A 72 -12.31 -10.58 10.26
N ASP A 73 -12.31 -11.83 10.72
CA ASP A 73 -11.79 -12.25 12.03
C ASP A 73 -10.28 -12.54 12.06
N SER A 74 -9.61 -12.44 10.91
CA SER A 74 -8.16 -12.64 10.81
C SER A 74 -7.40 -11.68 11.74
N ARG A 75 -6.30 -12.20 12.30
CA ARG A 75 -5.35 -11.47 13.17
C ARG A 75 -3.96 -11.37 12.55
N ASP A 76 -3.86 -11.48 11.23
CA ASP A 76 -2.58 -11.38 10.55
C ASP A 76 -1.99 -9.96 10.61
N LYS A 77 -0.73 -9.82 10.17
CA LYS A 77 -0.01 -8.54 10.21
C LYS A 77 -0.63 -7.43 9.34
N TRP A 78 -1.63 -7.75 8.51
CA TRP A 78 -2.26 -6.81 7.58
C TRP A 78 -3.50 -6.15 8.17
N VAL A 79 -3.99 -6.64 9.31
CA VAL A 79 -5.15 -6.08 10.03
C VAL A 79 -5.07 -4.56 10.23
N PRO A 80 -3.92 -3.94 10.61
CA PRO A 80 -3.83 -2.48 10.77
C PRO A 80 -4.03 -1.68 9.47
N TYR A 81 -3.87 -2.31 8.31
CA TYR A 81 -3.98 -1.69 7.00
C TYR A 81 -5.28 -2.02 6.28
N ARG A 82 -6.08 -2.90 6.87
CA ARG A 82 -7.34 -3.42 6.33
C ARG A 82 -8.47 -2.41 6.52
N THR A 83 -9.28 -2.20 5.50
CA THR A 83 -10.53 -1.43 5.57
C THR A 83 -11.57 -2.04 4.63
N SER A 84 -12.85 -1.66 4.79
CA SER A 84 -13.83 -1.85 3.72
C SER A 84 -13.62 -0.82 2.62
N VAL A 85 -14.09 -1.12 1.41
CA VAL A 85 -14.09 -0.22 0.26
C VAL A 85 -14.80 1.10 0.57
N HIS A 86 -15.90 1.05 1.31
CA HIS A 86 -16.64 2.23 1.77
C HIS A 86 -15.88 3.03 2.84
N GLY A 87 -15.00 2.38 3.61
CA GLY A 87 -14.17 3.01 4.64
C GLY A 87 -12.90 3.67 4.12
N VAL A 88 -12.55 3.51 2.83
CA VAL A 88 -11.29 4.02 2.27
C VAL A 88 -11.13 5.53 2.45
N GLY A 89 -12.20 6.31 2.20
CA GLY A 89 -12.16 7.76 2.38
C GLY A 89 -11.84 8.16 3.82
N GLN A 90 -12.55 7.57 4.80
CA GLN A 90 -12.27 7.81 6.22
C GLN A 90 -10.84 7.40 6.60
N ARG A 91 -10.36 6.27 6.07
CA ARG A 91 -9.00 5.79 6.33
C ARG A 91 -7.94 6.77 5.82
N ILE A 92 -8.16 7.36 4.64
CA ILE A 92 -7.29 8.39 4.07
C ILE A 92 -7.27 9.63 4.96
N GLU A 93 -8.42 10.09 5.44
CA GLU A 93 -8.53 11.24 6.35
C GLU A 93 -7.81 11.00 7.69
N GLU A 94 -7.92 9.79 8.25
CA GLU A 94 -7.14 9.40 9.45
C GLU A 94 -5.63 9.44 9.18
N ILE A 95 -5.20 8.93 8.02
CA ILE A 95 -3.80 8.97 7.61
C ILE A 95 -3.32 10.42 7.53
N PHE A 96 -4.04 11.30 6.82
CA PHE A 96 -3.64 12.70 6.70
C PHE A 96 -3.55 13.43 8.04
N ARG A 97 -4.49 13.18 8.96
CA ARG A 97 -4.45 13.76 10.32
C ARG A 97 -3.27 13.25 11.14
N SER A 98 -2.80 12.04 10.88
CA SER A 98 -1.67 11.44 11.60
C SER A 98 -0.30 11.85 11.06
N LEU A 99 -0.22 12.32 9.81
CA LEU A 99 1.03 12.66 9.15
C LEU A 99 1.52 14.05 9.59
N PRO A 100 2.80 14.20 9.98
CA PRO A 100 3.36 15.52 10.27
C PRO A 100 3.31 16.40 9.02
N PRO A 101 3.09 17.73 9.14
CA PRO A 101 3.05 18.64 7.99
C PRO A 101 4.21 18.40 7.03
N GLU A 102 3.92 18.37 5.72
CA GLU A 102 4.99 18.23 4.73
C GLU A 102 5.84 19.49 4.72
N THR A 103 7.14 19.33 4.94
CA THR A 103 8.07 20.45 4.77
C THR A 103 8.29 20.72 3.27
N PRO A 104 8.57 21.97 2.86
CA PRO A 104 8.91 22.29 1.47
C PRO A 104 10.08 21.46 0.92
N ALA A 105 11.05 21.11 1.77
CA ALA A 105 12.18 20.26 1.40
C ALA A 105 11.76 18.82 1.06
N GLN A 106 10.85 18.22 1.84
CA GLN A 106 10.30 16.90 1.56
C GLN A 106 9.50 16.88 0.26
N ARG A 107 8.68 17.93 0.03
CA ARG A 107 7.95 18.11 -1.23
C ARG A 107 8.92 18.17 -2.41
N LEU A 108 9.90 19.07 -2.39
CA LEU A 108 10.89 19.20 -3.46
C LEU A 108 11.67 17.90 -3.73
N ALA A 109 12.03 17.16 -2.68
CA ALA A 109 12.70 15.87 -2.82
C ALA A 109 11.80 14.83 -3.50
N PHE A 110 10.51 14.79 -3.15
CA PHE A 110 9.51 13.95 -3.79
C PHE A 110 9.35 14.30 -5.28
N GLU A 111 9.15 15.57 -5.59
CA GLU A 111 8.93 16.04 -6.97
C GLU A 111 10.14 15.80 -7.87
N ARG A 112 11.36 16.05 -7.38
CA ARG A 112 12.60 15.76 -8.14
C ARG A 112 12.78 14.28 -8.43
N ARG A 113 12.38 13.41 -7.50
CA ARG A 113 12.59 11.97 -7.62
C ARG A 113 11.52 11.27 -8.45
N THR A 114 10.29 11.77 -8.40
CA THR A 114 9.15 11.16 -9.10
C THR A 114 8.79 11.86 -10.41
N GLY A 115 9.22 13.12 -10.59
CA GLY A 115 8.74 13.99 -11.67
C GLY A 115 7.29 14.47 -11.48
N LEU A 116 6.61 14.05 -10.42
CA LEU A 116 5.23 14.42 -10.12
C LEU A 116 5.21 15.68 -9.27
N ARG A 117 4.54 16.74 -9.73
CA ARG A 117 4.26 17.93 -8.91
C ARG A 117 3.05 17.66 -8.04
N LEU A 118 3.16 17.93 -6.74
CA LEU A 118 2.00 17.85 -5.85
C LEU A 118 1.16 19.13 -6.02
N ALA A 119 -0.17 18.98 -6.08
CA ALA A 119 -1.07 20.14 -6.17
C ALA A 119 -0.84 21.06 -4.95
N SER A 120 -0.76 22.36 -5.24
CA SER A 120 -0.55 23.46 -4.28
C SER A 120 -1.79 23.71 -3.44
#